data_AF-A0A9P5F1U1-F1
#
_entry.id   AF-A0A9P5F1U1-F1
#
_cell.length_a   1.000
_cell.length_b   1.000
_cell.length_c   1.000
_cell.angle_alpha   90.00
_cell.angle_beta   90.00
_cell.angle_gamma   90.00
#
_symmetry.space_group_name_H-M   'P 1'
#
loop_
_entity.id
_entity.type
_entity.pdbx_description
1 polymer ?
#
loop_
_entity_poly.entity_id
_entity_poly.type
_entity_poly.pdbx_seq_one_letter_code
_entity_poly.pdbx_strand_id
1 'polypeptide(L)'
;MADAVDVSSTAGHLEAAVQLSAAVSRQIDAISDAPRVLTTLSADLQEVLSILETLLYYLSNDDTAKGVLHPSTARDLDTVLKKYANSLCVLEEKLEKATEGRSGGKLGLWKRTMLTLQAKEFTDVREQLATQKIMLNISVAVSNFINTTYEATPENRKELVKMKTDVAKVLLKLDHSQRRQSHRRCPSLRSRQTN
;
A
#
# COMPACT_ATOMS: atom_id res chain seq x y z
N MET A 1 -4.15 -32.20 -4.54
CA MET A 1 -3.38 -32.00 -3.29
C MET A 1 -3.42 -30.51 -3.01
N ALA A 2 -4.08 -30.09 -1.94
CA ALA A 2 -4.23 -28.66 -1.63
C ALA A 2 -2.96 -28.17 -0.95
N ASP A 3 -2.27 -27.21 -1.57
CA ASP A 3 -1.20 -26.44 -0.91
C ASP A 3 -1.77 -25.90 0.40
N ALA A 4 -1.31 -26.48 1.51
CA ALA A 4 -1.46 -25.87 2.80
C ALA A 4 -0.62 -24.58 2.75
N VAL A 5 -1.29 -23.46 2.46
CA VAL A 5 -0.70 -22.15 2.70
C VAL A 5 -0.32 -22.16 4.17
N ASP A 6 0.98 -22.15 4.45
CA ASP A 6 1.49 -22.22 5.80
C ASP A 6 1.01 -20.98 6.54
N VAL A 7 0.00 -21.15 7.38
CA VAL A 7 -0.68 -20.12 8.18
C VAL A 7 0.34 -19.28 8.95
N SER A 8 1.42 -19.92 9.42
CA SER A 8 2.57 -19.30 10.07
C SER A 8 3.30 -18.30 9.18
N SER A 9 3.37 -18.56 7.86
CA SER A 9 4.05 -17.68 6.90
C SER A 9 3.27 -16.39 6.63
N THR A 10 1.93 -16.42 6.62
CA THR A 10 1.12 -15.23 6.29
C THR A 10 1.16 -14.21 7.42
N ALA A 11 1.07 -14.65 8.68
CA ALA A 11 1.22 -13.77 9.84
C ALA A 11 2.63 -13.15 9.89
N GLY A 12 3.68 -13.95 9.70
CA GLY A 12 5.05 -13.46 9.66
C GLY A 12 5.30 -12.44 8.53
N HIS A 13 4.75 -12.67 7.32
CA HIS A 13 4.83 -11.70 6.23
C HIS A 13 4.07 -10.40 6.52
N LEU A 14 2.97 -10.49 7.26
CA LEU A 14 2.17 -9.32 7.65
C LEU A 14 2.92 -8.45 8.67
N GLU A 15 3.51 -9.06 9.70
CA GLU A 15 4.35 -8.38 10.68
C GLU A 15 5.58 -7.72 10.02
N ALA A 16 6.26 -8.46 9.14
CA ALA A 16 7.40 -7.93 8.38
C ALA A 16 6.98 -6.72 7.52
N ALA A 17 5.84 -6.79 6.84
CA ALA A 17 5.32 -5.68 6.03
C ALA A 17 5.01 -4.44 6.88
N VAL A 18 4.47 -4.60 8.09
CA VAL A 18 4.22 -3.49 9.03
C VAL A 18 5.54 -2.85 9.46
N GLN A 19 6.53 -3.65 9.85
CA GLN A 19 7.84 -3.15 10.27
C GLN A 19 8.55 -2.39 9.14
N LEU A 20 8.57 -2.94 7.93
CA LEU A 20 9.15 -2.29 6.75
C LEU A 20 8.43 -0.98 6.41
N SER A 21 7.09 -0.97 6.45
CA SER A 21 6.30 0.24 6.18
C SER A 21 6.61 1.36 7.17
N ALA A 22 6.71 1.01 8.46
CA ALA A 22 7.06 1.95 9.52
C ALA A 22 8.49 2.47 9.37
N ALA A 23 9.45 1.62 9.01
CA ALA A 23 10.84 2.02 8.78
C ALA A 23 10.96 3.02 7.63
N VAL A 24 10.38 2.72 6.47
CA VAL A 24 10.37 3.60 5.30
C VAL A 24 9.66 4.92 5.59
N SER A 25 8.54 4.90 6.31
CA SER A 25 7.83 6.12 6.71
C SER A 25 8.71 7.03 7.56
N ARG A 26 9.42 6.48 8.57
CA ARG A 26 10.36 7.25 9.39
C ARG A 26 11.52 7.84 8.57
N GLN A 27 12.02 7.09 7.58
CA GLN A 27 13.08 7.57 6.70
C GLN A 27 12.61 8.78 5.86
N ILE A 28 11.37 8.74 5.36
CA ILE A 28 10.76 9.87 4.65
C ILE A 28 10.59 11.07 5.60
N ASP A 29 10.07 10.85 6.81
CA ASP A 29 9.81 11.91 7.79
C ASP A 29 11.11 12.58 8.29
N ALA A 30 12.24 11.86 8.28
CA ALA A 30 13.56 12.40 8.61
C ALA A 30 14.11 13.37 7.55
N ILE A 31 13.52 13.42 6.34
CA ILE A 31 13.92 14.35 5.28
C ILE A 31 13.29 15.71 5.55
N SER A 32 14.11 16.63 6.07
CA SER A 32 13.73 18.04 6.24
C SER A 32 13.30 18.65 4.89
N ASP A 33 12.08 19.21 4.86
CA ASP A 33 11.42 19.75 3.66
C ASP A 33 11.30 18.74 2.50
N ALA A 34 10.79 17.55 2.80
CA ALA A 34 10.52 16.52 1.80
C ALA A 34 9.68 17.07 0.62
N PRO A 35 10.06 16.80 -0.64
CA PRO A 35 9.28 17.22 -1.79
C PRO A 35 7.88 16.59 -1.75
N ARG A 36 6.90 17.27 -2.36
CA ARG A 36 5.48 16.89 -2.31
C ARG A 36 5.20 15.43 -2.69
N VAL A 37 6.02 14.86 -3.59
CA VAL A 37 5.91 13.44 -3.99
C VAL A 37 6.16 12.49 -2.82
N LEU A 38 7.14 12.78 -1.96
CA LEU A 38 7.48 11.95 -0.79
C LEU A 38 6.47 12.14 0.35
N THR A 39 5.98 13.35 0.58
CA THR A 39 4.94 13.57 1.59
C THR A 39 3.63 12.88 1.22
N THR A 40 3.31 12.84 -0.08
CA THR A 40 2.16 12.07 -0.58
C THR A 40 2.41 10.57 -0.45
N LEU A 41 3.63 10.10 -0.72
CA LEU A 41 4.02 8.70 -0.56
C LEU A 41 3.96 8.25 0.90
N SER A 42 4.40 9.09 1.85
CA SER A 42 4.26 8.83 3.30
C SER A 42 2.79 8.69 3.69
N ALA A 43 1.91 9.57 3.20
CA ALA A 43 0.47 9.44 3.43
C ALA A 43 -0.11 8.13 2.85
N ASP A 44 0.27 7.77 1.62
CA ASP A 44 -0.16 6.51 1.00
C ASP A 44 0.33 5.28 1.80
N LEU A 45 1.55 5.32 2.36
CA LEU A 45 2.11 4.28 3.22
C LEU A 45 1.36 4.16 4.55
N GLN A 46 0.97 5.29 5.18
CA GLN A 46 0.18 5.29 6.41
C GLN A 46 -1.20 4.66 6.19
N GLU A 47 -1.84 4.93 5.05
CA GLU A 47 -3.11 4.28 4.71
C GLU A 47 -2.95 2.77 4.53
N VAL A 48 -1.84 2.31 3.95
CA VAL A 48 -1.55 0.87 3.84
C VAL A 48 -1.22 0.25 5.20
N LEU A 49 -0.45 0.95 6.05
CA LEU A 49 -0.13 0.51 7.41
C LEU A 49 -1.40 0.22 8.21
N SER A 50 -2.39 1.11 8.17
CA SER A 50 -3.68 0.92 8.83
C SER A 50 -4.43 -0.34 8.35
N ILE A 51 -4.33 -0.68 7.06
CA ILE A 51 -4.93 -1.89 6.50
C ILE A 51 -4.19 -3.14 7.02
N LEU A 52 -2.85 -3.10 7.07
CA LEU A 52 -2.03 -4.19 7.59
C LEU A 52 -2.29 -4.44 9.08
N GLU A 53 -2.40 -3.37 9.88
CA GLU A 53 -2.76 -3.44 11.30
C GLU A 53 -4.16 -4.03 11.51
N THR A 54 -5.12 -3.70 10.63
CA THR A 54 -6.46 -4.31 10.65
C THR A 54 -6.40 -5.82 10.42
N LEU A 55 -5.58 -6.27 9.47
CA LEU A 55 -5.39 -7.69 9.19
C LEU A 55 -4.67 -8.41 10.35
N LEU A 56 -3.70 -7.76 11.02
CA LEU A 56 -3.05 -8.29 12.21
C LEU A 56 -4.03 -8.43 13.37
N TYR A 57 -4.88 -7.42 13.57
CA TYR A 57 -5.95 -7.47 14.54
C TYR A 57 -6.91 -8.64 14.27
N TYR A 58 -7.26 -8.90 13.01
CA TYR A 58 -8.10 -10.06 12.66
C TYR A 58 -7.42 -11.40 12.97
N LEU A 59 -6.11 -11.51 12.73
CA LEU A 59 -5.34 -12.71 13.08
C LEU A 59 -5.20 -12.92 14.60
N SER A 60 -5.25 -11.84 15.37
CA SER A 60 -5.13 -11.87 16.84
C SER A 60 -6.43 -12.25 17.54
N ASN A 61 -7.54 -12.39 16.80
CA ASN A 61 -8.87 -12.71 17.33
C ASN A 61 -9.39 -14.01 16.68
N ASP A 62 -9.64 -15.04 17.48
CA ASP A 62 -10.04 -16.38 17.01
C ASP A 62 -11.30 -16.37 16.11
N ASP A 63 -12.25 -15.47 16.40
CA ASP A 63 -13.51 -15.33 15.66
C ASP A 63 -13.29 -14.76 14.25
N THR A 64 -12.29 -13.91 14.08
CA THR A 64 -12.01 -13.22 12.80
C THR A 64 -10.82 -13.81 12.05
N ALA A 65 -9.98 -14.61 12.71
CA ALA A 65 -8.80 -15.23 12.13
C ALA A 65 -9.18 -16.17 10.98
N LYS A 66 -10.33 -16.85 11.09
CA LYS A 66 -10.82 -17.80 10.07
C LYS A 66 -10.92 -17.18 8.68
N GLY A 67 -11.37 -15.93 8.56
CA GLY A 67 -11.50 -15.23 7.29
C GLY A 67 -10.19 -14.80 6.66
N VAL A 68 -9.18 -14.48 7.48
CA VAL A 68 -7.82 -14.15 7.01
C VAL A 68 -7.08 -15.42 6.59
N LEU A 69 -7.21 -16.47 7.39
CA LEU A 69 -6.55 -17.76 7.19
C LEU A 69 -7.26 -18.65 6.16
N HIS A 70 -8.46 -18.29 5.72
CA HIS A 70 -9.16 -19.02 4.68
C HIS A 70 -8.29 -19.09 3.41
N PRO A 71 -8.17 -20.24 2.72
CA PRO A 71 -7.27 -20.40 1.58
C PRO A 71 -7.49 -19.40 0.45
N SER A 72 -8.74 -18.98 0.23
CA SER A 72 -9.08 -17.96 -0.78
C SER A 72 -8.63 -16.55 -0.42
N THR A 73 -8.30 -16.28 0.85
CA THR A 73 -7.76 -14.99 1.31
C THR A 73 -6.26 -15.09 1.51
N ALA A 74 -5.80 -16.10 2.25
CA ALA A 74 -4.39 -16.25 2.65
C ALA A 74 -3.43 -16.30 1.45
N ARG A 75 -3.78 -17.00 0.36
CA ARG A 75 -2.95 -17.06 -0.85
C ARG A 75 -2.81 -15.72 -1.56
N ASP A 76 -3.94 -15.00 -1.71
CA ASP A 76 -3.97 -13.69 -2.36
C ASP A 76 -3.22 -12.67 -1.48
N LEU A 77 -3.43 -12.74 -0.17
CA LEU A 77 -2.76 -11.90 0.82
C LEU A 77 -1.24 -12.12 0.81
N ASP A 78 -0.77 -13.36 0.88
CA ASP A 78 0.66 -13.70 0.82
C ASP A 78 1.33 -13.15 -0.46
N THR A 79 0.67 -13.31 -1.61
CA THR A 79 1.15 -12.79 -2.90
C THR A 79 1.26 -11.26 -2.88
N VAL A 80 0.25 -10.59 -2.32
CA VAL A 80 0.21 -9.13 -2.23
C VAL A 80 1.26 -8.61 -1.25
N LEU A 81 1.44 -9.27 -0.10
CA LEU A 81 2.44 -8.90 0.89
C LEU A 81 3.86 -9.02 0.35
N LYS A 82 4.18 -10.09 -0.38
CA LYS A 82 5.48 -10.24 -1.06
C LYS A 82 5.74 -9.14 -2.07
N LYS A 83 4.74 -8.79 -2.89
CA LYS A 83 4.84 -7.69 -3.86
C LYS A 83 5.03 -6.35 -3.15
N TYR A 84 4.28 -6.13 -2.08
CA TYR A 84 4.35 -4.92 -1.27
C TYR A 84 5.71 -4.76 -0.60
N ALA A 85 6.23 -5.80 0.05
CA ALA A 85 7.57 -5.81 0.63
C ALA A 85 8.65 -5.49 -0.43
N ASN A 86 8.56 -6.08 -1.63
CA ASN A 86 9.48 -5.78 -2.72
C ASN A 86 9.41 -4.30 -3.15
N SER A 87 8.21 -3.73 -3.26
CA SER A 87 8.05 -2.29 -3.56
C SER A 87 8.63 -1.40 -2.46
N LEU A 88 8.54 -1.81 -1.18
CA LEU A 88 9.17 -1.12 -0.06
C LEU A 88 10.70 -1.20 -0.09
N CYS A 89 11.28 -2.36 -0.38
CA CYS A 89 12.74 -2.49 -0.54
C CYS A 89 13.26 -1.60 -1.67
N VAL A 90 12.56 -1.58 -2.82
CA VAL A 90 12.92 -0.69 -3.93
C VAL A 90 12.81 0.78 -3.52
N LEU A 91 11.81 1.13 -2.71
CA LEU A 91 11.65 2.48 -2.20
C LEU A 91 12.77 2.87 -1.22
N GLU A 92 13.10 1.99 -0.29
CA GLU A 92 14.19 2.15 0.68
C GLU A 92 15.53 2.36 -0.04
N GLU A 93 15.88 1.49 -1.01
CA GLU A 93 17.09 1.65 -1.81
C GLU A 93 17.14 3.00 -2.55
N LYS A 94 16.00 3.45 -3.08
CA LYS A 94 15.91 4.75 -3.77
C LYS A 94 16.09 5.91 -2.80
N LEU A 95 15.50 5.82 -1.60
CA LEU A 95 15.67 6.82 -0.55
C LEU A 95 17.12 6.84 -0.05
N GLU A 96 17.75 5.70 0.13
CA GLU A 96 19.18 5.59 0.48
C GLU A 96 20.05 6.22 -0.59
N LYS A 97 19.94 5.80 -1.86
CA LYS A 97 20.71 6.39 -2.97
C LYS A 97 20.50 7.90 -3.12
N ALA A 98 19.28 8.39 -2.86
CA ALA A 98 18.98 9.82 -2.90
C ALA A 98 19.55 10.59 -1.69
N THR A 99 19.79 9.91 -0.57
CA THR A 99 20.32 10.49 0.67
C THR A 99 21.82 10.26 0.87
N GLU A 100 22.41 9.28 0.18
CA GLU A 100 23.84 8.99 0.07
C GLU A 100 24.54 10.02 -0.83
N GLY A 101 24.90 11.16 -0.23
CA GLY A 101 25.56 12.24 -0.94
C GLY A 101 26.13 13.31 -0.01
N ARG A 102 27.34 13.04 0.52
CA ARG A 102 28.31 13.91 1.22
C ARG A 102 27.84 14.70 2.45
N SER A 103 28.43 14.32 3.58
CA SER A 103 28.62 15.06 4.82
C SER A 103 29.31 16.43 4.57
N GLY A 104 28.53 17.50 4.45
CA GLY A 104 29.11 18.84 4.29
C GLY A 104 28.09 19.95 4.06
N GLY A 105 27.39 20.37 5.12
CA GLY A 105 26.85 21.73 5.36
C GLY A 105 25.80 22.35 4.41
N LYS A 106 25.74 22.01 3.12
CA LYS A 106 24.78 22.56 2.13
C LYS A 106 23.71 21.53 1.71
N LEU A 107 23.46 20.55 2.58
CA LEU A 107 22.76 19.29 2.32
C LEU A 107 21.29 19.42 1.87
N GLY A 108 20.52 20.37 2.41
CA GLY A 108 19.06 20.38 2.23
C GLY A 108 18.60 20.63 0.79
N LEU A 109 19.25 21.59 0.11
CA LEU A 109 18.83 21.98 -1.24
C LEU A 109 19.23 20.94 -2.29
N TRP A 110 20.44 20.38 -2.21
CA TRP A 110 20.91 19.35 -3.15
C TRP A 110 20.11 18.05 -3.01
N LYS A 111 19.86 17.59 -1.78
CA LYS A 111 18.99 16.44 -1.52
C LYS A 111 17.58 16.65 -2.07
N ARG A 112 17.00 17.83 -1.86
CA ARG A 112 15.68 18.19 -2.41
C ARG A 112 15.69 18.17 -3.94
N THR A 113 16.73 18.73 -4.57
CA THR A 113 16.87 18.74 -6.04
C THR A 113 17.00 17.33 -6.58
N MET A 114 17.82 16.48 -5.98
CA MET A 114 18.00 15.09 -6.44
C MET A 114 16.71 14.28 -6.32
N LEU A 115 15.99 14.41 -5.20
CA LEU A 115 14.68 13.79 -5.01
C LEU A 115 13.62 14.31 -6.00
N THR A 116 13.71 15.59 -6.37
CA THR A 116 12.82 16.18 -7.39
C THR A 116 13.15 15.64 -8.78
N LEU A 117 14.43 15.46 -9.11
CA LEU A 117 14.88 14.91 -10.39
C LEU A 117 14.51 13.42 -10.54
N GLN A 118 14.45 12.68 -9.44
CA GLN A 118 14.01 11.28 -9.40
C GLN A 118 12.48 11.11 -9.28
N ALA A 119 11.68 12.18 -9.43
CA ALA A 119 10.23 12.13 -9.23
C ALA A 119 9.50 11.05 -10.08
N LYS A 120 10.01 10.75 -11.29
CA LYS A 120 9.45 9.68 -12.14
C LYS A 120 9.58 8.31 -11.47
N GLU A 121 10.73 8.05 -10.88
CA GLU A 121 11.01 6.78 -10.20
C GLU A 121 10.15 6.55 -8.97
N PHE A 122 9.87 7.61 -8.20
CA PHE A 122 8.95 7.55 -7.08
C PHE A 122 7.48 7.44 -7.52
N THR A 123 7.15 7.93 -8.73
CA THR A 123 5.81 7.78 -9.29
C THR A 123 5.50 6.33 -9.61
N ASP A 124 6.44 5.60 -10.22
CA ASP A 124 6.26 4.17 -10.54
C ASP A 124 6.06 3.33 -9.27
N VAL A 125 6.84 3.60 -8.22
CA VAL A 125 6.66 2.95 -6.91
C VAL A 125 5.28 3.26 -6.32
N ARG A 126 4.83 4.51 -6.42
CA ARG A 126 3.53 4.93 -5.92
C ARG A 126 2.36 4.23 -6.63
N GLU A 127 2.46 4.01 -7.94
CA GLU A 127 1.44 3.27 -8.69
C GLU A 127 1.36 1.80 -8.27
N GLN A 128 2.51 1.19 -7.98
CA GLN A 128 2.57 -0.17 -7.44
C GLN A 128 1.93 -0.25 -6.05
N LEU A 129 2.29 0.68 -5.15
CA LEU A 129 1.72 0.75 -3.80
C LEU A 129 0.20 0.96 -3.82
N ALA A 130 -0.30 1.81 -4.72
CA ALA A 130 -1.74 2.02 -4.87
C ALA A 130 -2.47 0.75 -5.33
N THR A 131 -1.87 -0.02 -6.25
CA THR A 131 -2.41 -1.31 -6.69
C THR A 131 -2.43 -2.31 -5.53
N GLN A 132 -1.36 -2.37 -4.75
CA GLN A 132 -1.24 -3.26 -3.59
C GLN A 132 -2.24 -2.87 -2.49
N LYS A 133 -2.44 -1.58 -2.23
CA LYS A 133 -3.47 -1.05 -1.31
C LYS A 133 -4.87 -1.53 -1.68
N ILE A 134 -5.23 -1.48 -2.97
CA ILE A 134 -6.54 -1.98 -3.44
C ILE A 134 -6.66 -3.48 -3.14
N MET A 135 -5.61 -4.24 -3.44
CA MET A 135 -5.61 -5.69 -3.20
C MET A 135 -5.69 -6.05 -1.71
N LEU A 136 -5.00 -5.32 -0.83
CA LEU A 136 -5.09 -5.51 0.63
C LEU A 136 -6.51 -5.21 1.14
N ASN A 137 -7.16 -4.15 0.65
CA ASN A 137 -8.56 -3.86 0.98
C ASN A 137 -9.53 -4.94 0.50
N ILE A 138 -9.29 -5.51 -0.68
CA ILE A 138 -10.07 -6.66 -1.16
C ILE A 138 -9.89 -7.85 -0.19
N SER A 139 -8.67 -8.12 0.26
CA SER A 139 -8.42 -9.19 1.24
C SER A 139 -9.20 -8.95 2.54
N VAL A 140 -9.19 -7.73 3.09
CA VAL A 140 -10.00 -7.37 4.28
C VAL A 140 -11.49 -7.62 4.03
N ALA A 141 -12.03 -7.15 2.91
CA ALA A 141 -13.45 -7.31 2.59
C ALA A 141 -13.85 -8.79 2.46
N VAL A 142 -12.99 -9.59 1.85
CA VAL A 142 -13.21 -11.04 1.68
C VAL A 142 -13.12 -11.76 3.02
N SER A 143 -12.14 -11.43 3.85
CA SER A 143 -12.03 -11.97 5.21
C SER A 143 -13.29 -11.68 6.01
N ASN A 144 -13.78 -10.44 5.97
CA ASN A 144 -15.02 -10.07 6.64
C ASN A 144 -16.22 -10.84 6.14
N PHE A 145 -16.36 -10.99 4.82
CA PHE A 145 -17.43 -11.81 4.27
C PHE A 145 -17.38 -13.24 4.79
N ILE A 146 -16.22 -13.90 4.74
CA ILE A 146 -16.04 -15.26 5.25
C ILE A 146 -16.36 -15.35 6.75
N ASN A 147 -15.95 -14.35 7.54
CA ASN A 147 -16.24 -14.29 8.97
C ASN A 147 -17.76 -14.13 9.24
N THR A 148 -18.48 -13.44 8.36
CA THR A 148 -19.93 -13.21 8.48
C THR A 148 -20.80 -14.31 7.85
N THR A 149 -20.30 -15.03 6.85
CA THR A 149 -21.02 -16.10 6.14
C THR A 149 -20.38 -17.45 6.46
N TYR A 150 -20.96 -18.19 7.39
CA TYR A 150 -20.48 -19.53 7.74
C TYR A 150 -21.02 -20.59 6.75
N GLU A 151 -20.18 -21.59 6.48
CA GLU A 151 -20.30 -22.72 5.53
C GLU A 151 -19.93 -22.46 4.06
N ALA A 152 -18.93 -23.23 3.61
CA ALA A 152 -18.39 -23.20 2.26
C ALA A 152 -19.31 -23.97 1.28
N THR A 153 -20.49 -23.44 0.98
CA THR A 153 -21.30 -23.95 -0.14
C THR A 153 -20.69 -23.51 -1.48
N PRO A 154 -20.89 -24.27 -2.58
CA PRO A 154 -20.47 -23.88 -3.92
C PRO A 154 -21.04 -22.51 -4.35
N GLU A 155 -22.26 -22.19 -3.92
CA GLU A 155 -22.95 -20.92 -4.12
C GLU A 155 -22.21 -19.78 -3.40
N ASN A 156 -21.85 -19.97 -2.13
CA ASN A 156 -21.09 -18.98 -1.35
C ASN A 156 -19.71 -18.72 -1.98
N ARG A 157 -19.06 -19.73 -2.59
CA ARG A 157 -17.81 -19.53 -3.34
C ARG A 157 -18.00 -18.68 -4.59
N LYS A 158 -19.08 -18.87 -5.35
CA LYS A 158 -19.40 -18.04 -6.53
C LYS A 158 -19.68 -16.60 -6.11
N GLU A 159 -20.43 -16.40 -5.04
CA GLU A 159 -20.72 -15.08 -4.49
C GLU A 159 -19.44 -14.38 -4.01
N LEU A 160 -18.53 -15.10 -3.37
CA LEU A 160 -17.25 -14.56 -2.91
C LEU A 160 -16.37 -14.09 -4.08
N VAL A 161 -16.31 -14.83 -5.19
CA VAL A 161 -15.61 -14.40 -6.41
C VAL A 161 -16.26 -13.18 -7.04
N LYS A 162 -17.60 -13.13 -7.08
CA LYS A 162 -18.34 -11.98 -7.57
C LYS A 162 -18.07 -10.75 -6.72
N MET A 163 -18.13 -10.88 -5.39
CA MET A 163 -17.87 -9.80 -4.46
C MET A 163 -16.43 -9.29 -4.54
N LYS A 164 -15.42 -10.18 -4.66
CA LYS A 164 -14.04 -9.78 -4.96
C LYS A 164 -13.96 -8.87 -6.19
N THR A 165 -14.63 -9.27 -7.25
CA THR A 165 -14.62 -8.55 -8.53
C THR A 165 -15.35 -7.21 -8.42
N ASP A 166 -16.49 -7.17 -7.74
CA ASP A 166 -17.30 -5.96 -7.59
C ASP A 166 -16.63 -4.95 -6.65
N VAL A 167 -16.04 -5.41 -5.54
CA VAL A 167 -15.23 -4.58 -4.63
C VAL A 167 -13.99 -4.06 -5.37
N ALA A 168 -13.29 -4.89 -6.13
CA ALA A 168 -12.16 -4.44 -6.94
C ALA A 168 -12.57 -3.33 -7.92
N LYS A 169 -13.69 -3.49 -8.63
CA LYS A 169 -14.23 -2.48 -9.55
C LYS A 169 -14.60 -1.18 -8.83
N VAL A 170 -15.24 -1.26 -7.66
CA VAL A 170 -15.62 -0.09 -6.87
C VAL A 170 -14.39 0.64 -6.34
N LEU A 171 -13.41 -0.09 -5.79
CA LEU A 171 -12.16 0.49 -5.30
C LEU A 171 -11.34 1.14 -6.41
N LEU A 172 -11.25 0.49 -7.58
CA LEU A 172 -10.58 1.08 -8.75
C LEU A 172 -11.30 2.35 -9.23
N LYS A 173 -12.64 2.36 -9.24
CA LYS A 173 -13.42 3.57 -9.58
C LYS A 173 -13.24 4.68 -8.56
N LEU A 174 -13.21 4.36 -7.26
CA LEU A 174 -12.99 5.32 -6.18
C LEU A 174 -11.58 5.90 -6.25
N ASP A 175 -10.56 5.07 -6.45
CA ASP A 175 -9.18 5.51 -6.62
C ASP A 175 -9.04 6.42 -7.85
N HIS A 176 -9.61 6.03 -9.00
CA HIS A 176 -9.65 6.90 -10.18
C HIS A 176 -10.42 8.20 -9.96
N SER A 177 -11.51 8.19 -9.20
CA SER A 177 -12.27 9.39 -8.86
C SER A 177 -11.48 10.33 -7.93
N GLN A 178 -10.82 9.78 -6.91
CA GLN A 178 -9.95 10.53 -5.99
C GLN A 178 -8.71 11.11 -6.69
N ARG A 179 -8.09 10.36 -7.61
CA ARG A 179 -7.00 10.86 -8.47
C ARG A 179 -7.47 12.00 -9.39
N ARG A 180 -8.66 11.89 -9.97
CA ARG A 180 -9.25 12.97 -10.81
C ARG A 180 -9.60 14.22 -10.01
N GLN A 181 -10.08 14.07 -8.78
CA GLN A 181 -10.39 15.20 -7.89
C GLN A 181 -9.13 15.88 -7.36
N SER A 182 -8.07 15.13 -7.05
CA SER A 182 -6.78 15.71 -6.65
C SER A 182 -6.08 16.44 -7.81
N HIS A 183 -6.24 15.98 -9.06
CA HIS A 183 -5.75 16.70 -10.25
C HIS A 183 -6.52 18.01 -10.52
N ARG A 184 -7.83 18.06 -10.23
CA ARG A 184 -8.65 19.28 -10.38
C ARG A 184 -8.40 20.34 -9.30
N ARG A 185 -7.70 20.00 -8.21
CA ARG A 185 -7.36 20.94 -7.13
C ARG A 185 -6.01 21.65 -7.32
N CYS A 186 -5.31 21.44 -8.44
CA CYS A 186 -4.24 22.34 -8.87
C CYS A 186 -4.87 23.56 -9.57
N PRO A 187 -4.82 24.78 -8.99
CA PRO A 187 -5.17 25.96 -9.76
C PRO A 187 -4.14 26.07 -10.88
N SER A 188 -4.59 26.05 -12.13
CA SER A 188 -3.75 26.53 -13.22
C SER A 188 -3.34 27.95 -12.84
N LEU A 189 -2.03 28.17 -12.69
CA LEU A 189 -1.46 29.51 -12.60
C LEU A 189 -1.79 30.19 -13.92
N ARG A 190 -2.92 30.90 -13.93
CA ARG A 190 -3.37 31.72 -15.04
C ARG A 190 -2.29 32.77 -15.26
N SER A 191 -1.68 32.72 -16.44
CA SER A 191 -0.76 33.72 -16.96
C SER A 191 -1.28 35.13 -16.69
N ARG A 192 -0.63 35.86 -15.77
CA ARG A 192 -0.66 37.32 -15.81
C ARG A 192 0.46 37.74 -16.76
N GLN A 193 0.13 37.79 -18.05
CA GLN A 193 0.80 38.73 -18.95
C GLN A 193 0.38 40.13 -18.50
N THR A 194 1.32 40.87 -17.94
CA THR A 194 1.20 42.30 -17.69
C THR A 194 1.38 43.02 -19.02
N ASN A 195 0.39 43.83 -19.40
CA ASN A 195 0.59 44.95 -20.33
C ASN A 195 1.47 46.03 -19.68
#